data_AF-A0A8C3NHF8-F1
#
_entry.id   AF-A0A8C3NHF8-F1
#
_cell.length_a   1.000
_cell.length_b   1.000
_cell.length_c   1.000
_cell.angle_alpha   90.00
_cell.angle_beta   90.00
_cell.angle_gamma   90.00
#
_symmetry.space_group_name_H-M   'P 1'
#
loop_
_entity.id
_entity.type
_entity.pdbx_description
1 polymer ?
#
loop_
_entity_poly.entity_id
_entity_poly.type
_entity_poly.pdbx_seq_one_letter_code
_entity_poly.pdbx_strand_id
1 'polypeptide(L)'
;MDSLLSFLTGLADSQVRPFRHTGTLAALKLMSSLVEVALAVGQQQENCQRQFGAEKGKEPGRRGSERLEALRDRQEQQEELELLMNGIFKGVFVHRYRDVVPEIRALCMEELGLWVRRFPGSFLTDSHLKYLGWTLHDKQGEVRLRCVRALQGIYGIPEMAPSLELFTERFKVGTEMGRENGKNQWEKLMGKWGKINGRNGGKSEKKRGKISVGNGEKLGGKRHGGKREKLGKKGKNEWEKWGWEEGKIGGEMEKNGEKCGENGGMEWVEMWGK
;
A
#
# COMPACT_ATOMS: atom_id res chain seq x y z
N MET A 1 25.28 6.15 2.25
CA MET A 1 24.18 5.16 2.24
C MET A 1 24.30 4.18 1.07
N ASP A 2 24.86 4.60 -0.05
CA ASP A 2 24.97 3.80 -1.28
C ASP A 2 25.71 2.46 -1.12
N SER A 3 26.79 2.40 -0.34
CA SER A 3 27.51 1.15 -0.09
C SER A 3 26.67 0.13 0.70
N LEU A 4 25.82 0.60 1.62
CA LEU A 4 24.90 -0.26 2.35
C LEU A 4 23.79 -0.75 1.42
N LEU A 5 23.24 0.14 0.60
CA LEU A 5 22.20 -0.20 -0.36
C LEU A 5 22.70 -1.23 -1.40
N SER A 6 23.90 -1.03 -1.95
CA SER A 6 24.49 -1.97 -2.90
C SER A 6 24.77 -3.33 -2.26
N PHE A 7 25.28 -3.34 -1.03
CA PHE A 7 25.51 -4.57 -0.26
C PHE A 7 24.20 -5.33 0.01
N LEU A 8 23.16 -4.65 0.50
CA LEU A 8 21.87 -5.28 0.78
C LEU A 8 21.17 -5.77 -0.50
N THR A 9 21.31 -5.04 -1.60
CA THR A 9 20.81 -5.46 -2.91
C THR A 9 21.52 -6.72 -3.38
N GLY A 10 22.85 -6.78 -3.25
CA GLY A 10 23.64 -7.98 -3.57
C GLY A 10 23.25 -9.20 -2.72
N LEU A 11 23.01 -9.02 -1.42
CA LEU A 11 22.50 -10.09 -0.56
C LEU A 11 21.10 -10.55 -1.01
N ALA A 12 20.20 -9.61 -1.31
CA ALA A 12 18.84 -9.89 -1.77
C ALA A 12 18.77 -10.52 -3.18
N ASP A 13 19.85 -10.49 -3.95
CA ASP A 13 19.96 -11.17 -5.25
C ASP A 13 20.69 -12.52 -5.16
N SER A 14 21.24 -12.86 -4.00
CA SER A 14 21.95 -14.13 -3.79
C SER A 14 21.06 -15.35 -4.06
N GLN A 15 21.61 -16.39 -4.68
CA GLN A 15 20.92 -17.68 -4.82
C GLN A 15 20.75 -18.41 -3.48
N VAL A 16 21.59 -18.09 -2.49
CA VAL A 16 21.56 -18.68 -1.14
C VAL A 16 20.39 -18.10 -0.35
N ARG A 17 19.37 -18.94 -0.06
CA ARG A 17 18.12 -18.52 0.61
C ARG A 17 18.33 -17.70 1.88
N PRO A 18 19.20 -18.09 2.85
CA PRO A 18 19.42 -17.29 4.06
C PRO A 18 19.89 -15.86 3.79
N PHE A 19 20.81 -15.65 2.85
CA PHE A 19 21.29 -14.32 2.47
C PHE A 19 20.19 -13.53 1.78
N ARG A 20 19.48 -14.16 0.85
CA ARG A 20 18.38 -13.51 0.14
C ARG A 20 17.27 -13.06 1.07
N HIS A 21 16.84 -13.94 1.97
CA HIS A 21 15.81 -13.62 2.96
C HIS A 21 16.24 -12.47 3.87
N THR A 22 17.42 -12.57 4.46
CA THR A 22 17.92 -11.58 5.43
C THR A 22 18.22 -10.23 4.77
N GLY A 23 18.87 -10.24 3.60
CA GLY A 23 19.12 -9.04 2.80
C GLY A 23 17.83 -8.34 2.39
N THR A 24 16.82 -9.10 1.97
CA THR A 24 15.49 -8.55 1.66
C THR A 24 14.85 -7.93 2.90
N LEU A 25 14.78 -8.65 4.02
CA LEU A 25 14.19 -8.15 5.25
C LEU A 25 14.86 -6.85 5.71
N ALA A 26 16.19 -6.81 5.74
CA ALA A 26 16.96 -5.63 6.12
C ALA A 26 16.70 -4.44 5.19
N ALA A 27 16.69 -4.65 3.87
CA ALA A 27 16.39 -3.61 2.89
C ALA A 27 14.96 -3.06 3.06
N LEU A 28 13.97 -3.94 3.26
CA LEU A 28 12.58 -3.51 3.47
C LEU A 28 12.41 -2.72 4.79
N LYS A 29 13.07 -3.13 5.87
CA LYS A 29 13.04 -2.37 7.13
C LYS A 29 13.77 -1.03 7.03
N LEU A 30 14.85 -0.97 6.24
CA LEU A 30 15.51 0.28 5.91
C LEU A 30 14.57 1.21 5.14
N MET A 31 13.85 0.68 4.13
CA MET A 31 12.82 1.42 3.40
C MET A 31 11.74 1.98 4.34
N SER A 32 11.22 1.16 5.27
CA SER A 32 10.22 1.61 6.25
C SER A 32 10.72 2.75 7.12
N SER A 33 12.00 2.72 7.50
CA SER A 33 12.63 3.81 8.26
C SER A 33 12.77 5.08 7.41
N LEU A 34 13.19 4.94 6.14
CA LEU A 34 13.27 6.06 5.20
C LEU A 34 11.89 6.71 4.94
N VAL A 35 10.82 5.91 4.89
CA VAL A 35 9.45 6.41 4.72
C VAL A 35 9.04 7.31 5.90
N GLU A 36 9.35 6.93 7.14
CA GLU A 36 9.07 7.76 8.33
C GLU A 36 9.86 9.07 8.31
N VAL A 37 11.15 9.01 7.93
CA VAL A 37 12.00 10.20 7.79
C VAL A 37 11.48 11.11 6.67
N ALA A 38 11.14 10.55 5.52
CA ALA A 38 10.62 11.29 4.37
C ALA A 38 9.28 11.97 4.69
N LEU A 39 8.39 11.32 5.46
CA LEU A 39 7.16 11.94 5.92
C LEU A 39 7.44 13.15 6.83
N ALA A 40 8.37 13.03 7.77
CA ALA A 40 8.73 14.10 8.68
C ALA A 40 9.35 15.30 7.93
N VAL A 41 10.23 15.04 6.97
CA VAL A 41 10.86 16.07 6.14
C VAL A 41 9.86 16.69 5.16
N GLY A 42 8.95 15.91 4.58
CA GLY A 42 7.94 16.36 3.62
C GLY A 42 6.99 17.41 4.19
N GLN A 43 6.69 17.36 5.49
CA GLN A 43 5.89 18.40 6.16
C GLN A 43 6.54 19.79 6.12
N GLN A 44 7.88 19.85 6.01
CA GLN A 44 8.63 21.10 5.94
C GLN A 44 8.94 21.55 4.50
N GLN A 45 8.65 20.69 3.52
CA GLN A 45 9.02 20.91 2.12
C GLN A 45 8.35 22.15 1.52
N GLU A 46 7.04 22.30 1.70
CA GLU A 46 6.31 23.45 1.15
C GLU A 46 6.80 24.78 1.73
N ASN A 47 7.12 24.80 3.03
CA ASN A 47 7.69 25.96 3.70
C ASN A 47 9.09 26.29 3.17
N CYS A 48 9.94 25.26 3.02
CA CYS A 48 11.29 25.41 2.48
C CYS A 48 11.27 25.93 1.04
N GLN A 49 10.36 25.40 0.20
CA GLN A 49 10.18 25.83 -1.19
C GLN A 49 9.75 27.30 -1.29
N ARG A 50 8.77 27.71 -0.48
CA ARG A 50 8.29 29.10 -0.43
C ARG A 50 9.39 30.05 0.05
N GLN A 51 10.15 29.66 1.07
CA GLN A 51 11.27 30.45 1.57
C GLN A 51 12.38 30.58 0.53
N PHE A 52 12.71 29.52 -0.19
CA PHE A 52 13.70 29.54 -1.25
C PHE A 52 13.29 30.48 -2.38
N GLY A 53 12.03 30.39 -2.84
CA GLY A 53 11.49 31.31 -3.85
C GLY A 53 11.51 32.76 -3.40
N ALA A 54 11.10 33.04 -2.16
CA ALA A 54 11.10 34.39 -1.59
C ALA A 54 12.52 34.96 -1.46
N GLU A 55 13.49 34.16 -1.01
CA GLU A 55 14.89 34.59 -0.87
C GLU A 55 15.56 34.81 -2.24
N LYS A 56 15.31 33.92 -3.20
CA LYS A 56 15.80 34.05 -4.58
C LYS A 56 15.22 35.28 -5.29
N GLY A 57 13.96 35.64 -4.98
CA GLY A 57 13.28 36.81 -5.54
C GLY A 57 13.76 38.16 -5.01
N LYS A 58 14.59 38.19 -3.97
CA LYS A 58 15.15 39.45 -3.45
C LYS A 58 16.18 40.05 -4.41
N GLU A 59 16.30 41.37 -4.35
CA GLU A 59 17.35 42.10 -5.03
C GLU A 59 18.74 41.58 -4.62
N PRO A 60 19.73 41.57 -5.54
CA PRO A 60 21.06 40.99 -5.29
C PRO A 60 21.75 41.50 -4.02
N GLY A 61 21.58 42.77 -3.66
CA GLY A 61 22.17 43.36 -2.44
C GLY A 61 21.47 43.00 -1.13
N ARG A 62 20.28 42.41 -1.15
CA ARG A 62 19.50 42.00 0.03
C ARG A 62 19.34 40.48 0.16
N ARG A 63 19.93 39.73 -0.78
CA ARG A 63 19.87 38.27 -0.84
C ARG A 63 20.93 37.67 0.08
N GLY A 64 20.54 36.80 1.01
CA GLY A 64 21.48 36.05 1.84
C GLY A 64 21.98 34.81 1.12
N SER A 65 23.26 34.79 0.70
CA SER A 65 23.87 33.63 0.02
C SER A 65 23.82 32.36 0.89
N GLU A 66 24.25 32.48 2.15
CA GLU A 66 24.27 31.37 3.12
C GLU A 66 22.87 30.80 3.39
N ARG A 67 21.85 31.67 3.46
CA ARG A 67 20.45 31.24 3.61
C ARG A 67 19.94 30.51 2.39
N LEU A 68 20.36 30.93 1.19
CA LEU A 68 19.97 30.28 -0.06
C LEU A 68 20.62 28.90 -0.20
N GLU A 69 21.89 28.77 0.18
CA GLU A 69 22.61 27.49 0.24
C GLU A 69 21.96 26.53 1.24
N ALA A 70 21.69 26.97 2.47
CA ALA A 70 21.04 26.12 3.48
C ALA A 70 19.64 25.61 3.05
N LEU A 71 18.89 26.41 2.27
CA LEU A 71 17.60 26.00 1.71
C LEU A 71 17.76 25.03 0.53
N ARG A 72 18.83 25.17 -0.25
CA ARG A 72 19.18 24.27 -1.35
C ARG A 72 19.64 22.90 -0.82
N ASP A 73 20.50 22.88 0.20
CA ASP A 73 20.98 21.64 0.82
C ASP A 73 19.82 20.79 1.37
N ARG A 74 18.80 21.44 1.93
CA ARG A 74 17.57 20.77 2.38
C ARG A 74 16.76 20.14 1.24
N GLN A 75 16.74 20.78 0.07
CA GLN A 75 16.10 20.19 -1.12
C GLN A 75 16.91 18.99 -1.62
N GLU A 76 18.24 19.09 -1.67
CA GLU A 76 19.10 17.97 -2.09
C GLU A 76 18.96 16.76 -1.15
N GLN A 77 18.86 16.99 0.16
CA GLN A 77 18.60 15.92 1.13
C GLN A 77 17.25 15.22 0.90
N GLN A 78 16.22 15.94 0.45
CA GLN A 78 14.92 15.35 0.11
C GLN A 78 15.02 14.48 -1.14
N GLU A 79 15.69 14.99 -2.18
CA GLU A 79 15.94 14.24 -3.41
C GLU A 79 16.76 12.98 -3.13
N GLU A 80 17.75 13.04 -2.24
CA GLU A 80 18.55 11.88 -1.83
C GLU A 80 17.68 10.81 -1.14
N LEU A 81 16.76 11.20 -0.25
CA LEU A 81 15.83 10.26 0.38
C LEU A 81 14.93 9.56 -0.66
N GLU A 82 14.41 10.30 -1.63
CA GLU A 82 13.61 9.74 -2.72
C GLU A 82 14.43 8.78 -3.59
N LEU A 83 15.67 9.12 -3.89
CA LEU A 83 16.59 8.26 -4.65
C LEU A 83 16.89 6.96 -3.90
N LEU A 84 17.17 7.01 -2.61
CA LEU A 84 17.41 5.83 -1.77
C LEU A 84 16.17 4.93 -1.70
N MET A 85 14.99 5.53 -1.47
CA MET A 85 13.72 4.81 -1.46
C MET A 85 13.45 4.12 -2.80
N ASN A 86 13.66 4.83 -3.91
CA ASN A 86 13.51 4.29 -5.26
C ASN A 86 14.52 3.17 -5.55
N GLY A 87 15.75 3.31 -5.06
CA GLY A 87 16.80 2.31 -5.16
C GLY A 87 16.41 1.01 -4.47
N ILE A 88 15.89 1.06 -3.24
CA ILE A 88 15.40 -0.13 -2.53
C ILE A 88 14.19 -0.72 -3.24
N PHE A 89 13.24 0.12 -3.67
CA PHE A 89 12.02 -0.35 -4.31
C PHE A 89 12.33 -1.09 -5.62
N LYS A 90 13.12 -0.49 -6.50
CA LYS A 90 13.48 -1.07 -7.80
C LYS A 90 14.49 -2.21 -7.66
N GLY A 91 15.52 -2.05 -6.83
CA GLY A 91 16.61 -3.01 -6.69
C GLY A 91 16.24 -4.25 -5.87
N VAL A 92 15.33 -4.12 -4.90
CA VAL A 92 14.96 -5.22 -4.00
C VAL A 92 13.49 -5.58 -4.14
N PHE A 93 12.57 -4.68 -3.81
CA PHE A 93 11.14 -5.02 -3.70
C PHE A 93 10.57 -5.60 -5.00
N VAL A 94 10.82 -4.95 -6.14
CA VAL A 94 10.31 -5.37 -7.46
C VAL A 94 10.81 -6.76 -7.86
N HIS A 95 11.96 -7.20 -7.37
CA HIS A 95 12.50 -8.52 -7.64
C HIS A 95 12.02 -9.57 -6.62
N ARG A 96 11.82 -9.17 -5.37
CA ARG A 96 11.55 -10.09 -4.25
C ARG A 96 10.08 -10.32 -3.93
N TYR A 97 9.16 -9.44 -4.33
CA TYR A 97 7.72 -9.68 -4.16
C TYR A 97 7.21 -10.95 -4.87
N ARG A 98 7.98 -11.45 -5.84
CA ARG A 98 7.77 -12.65 -6.66
C ARG A 98 8.86 -13.71 -6.47
N ASP A 99 9.54 -13.69 -5.33
CA ASP A 99 10.54 -14.71 -4.97
C ASP A 99 9.94 -16.12 -5.00
N VAL A 100 10.76 -17.13 -5.27
CA VAL A 100 10.34 -18.54 -5.16
C VAL A 100 9.95 -18.89 -3.72
N VAL A 101 10.57 -18.25 -2.73
CA VAL A 101 10.34 -18.44 -1.30
C VAL A 101 9.12 -17.64 -0.83
N PRO A 102 8.05 -18.28 -0.33
CA PRO A 102 6.83 -17.57 0.05
C PRO A 102 6.99 -16.63 1.24
N GLU A 103 7.86 -16.95 2.19
CA GLU A 103 8.10 -16.07 3.35
C GLU A 103 8.66 -14.72 2.91
N ILE A 104 9.53 -14.69 1.88
CA ILE A 104 10.07 -13.45 1.31
C ILE A 104 8.96 -12.64 0.64
N ARG A 105 8.09 -13.29 -0.15
CA ARG A 105 6.94 -12.61 -0.79
C ARG A 105 5.99 -12.01 0.25
N ALA A 106 5.72 -12.75 1.32
CA ALA A 106 4.90 -12.32 2.46
C ALA A 106 5.48 -11.07 3.14
N LEU A 107 6.80 -11.04 3.40
CA LEU A 107 7.50 -9.86 3.96
C LEU A 107 7.32 -8.63 3.07
N CYS A 108 7.48 -8.77 1.76
CA CYS A 108 7.26 -7.66 0.83
C CYS A 108 5.84 -7.09 0.95
N MET A 109 4.81 -7.94 1.02
CA MET A 109 3.41 -7.47 1.09
C MET A 109 3.08 -6.78 2.41
N GLU A 110 3.65 -7.26 3.50
CA GLU A 110 3.50 -6.63 4.82
C GLU A 110 4.11 -5.23 4.84
N GLU A 111 5.36 -5.08 4.37
CA GLU A 111 6.06 -3.80 4.37
C GLU A 111 5.43 -2.81 3.37
N LEU A 112 5.00 -3.27 2.18
CA LEU A 112 4.26 -2.41 1.26
C LEU A 112 2.97 -1.87 1.90
N GLY A 113 2.21 -2.73 2.59
CA GLY A 113 1.03 -2.30 3.34
C GLY A 113 1.33 -1.29 4.44
N LEU A 114 2.50 -1.36 5.05
CA LEU A 114 2.97 -0.35 6.01
C LEU A 114 3.27 0.98 5.31
N TRP A 115 4.05 0.98 4.21
CA TRP A 115 4.42 2.20 3.50
C TRP A 115 3.20 2.96 2.99
N VAL A 116 2.21 2.25 2.43
CA VAL A 116 0.95 2.84 1.97
C VAL A 116 0.20 3.55 3.09
N ARG A 117 0.15 2.96 4.29
CA ARG A 117 -0.54 3.56 5.45
C ARG A 117 0.24 4.74 6.03
N ARG A 118 1.57 4.65 6.08
CA ARG A 118 2.41 5.68 6.70
C ARG A 118 2.60 6.89 5.81
N PHE A 119 2.81 6.69 4.52
CA PHE A 119 3.04 7.79 3.58
C PHE A 119 2.14 7.67 2.33
N PRO A 120 0.81 7.82 2.51
CA PRO A 120 -0.16 7.63 1.43
C PRO A 120 0.06 8.59 0.25
N GLY A 121 0.57 9.81 0.49
CA GLY A 121 0.88 10.76 -0.58
C GLY A 121 1.89 10.26 -1.62
N SER A 122 2.75 9.31 -1.24
CA SER A 122 3.72 8.68 -2.15
C SER A 122 3.32 7.26 -2.56
N PHE A 123 2.75 6.48 -1.64
CA PHE A 123 2.53 5.04 -1.83
C PHE A 123 1.08 4.64 -2.15
N LEU A 124 0.07 5.45 -1.85
CA LEU A 124 -1.33 5.12 -2.15
C LEU A 124 -1.67 5.43 -3.61
N THR A 125 -1.01 4.70 -4.52
CA THR A 125 -1.12 4.85 -5.97
C THR A 125 -1.32 3.49 -6.64
N ASP A 126 -1.93 3.47 -7.83
CA ASP A 126 -2.10 2.25 -8.62
C ASP A 126 -0.77 1.54 -8.92
N SER A 127 0.32 2.30 -9.09
CA SER A 127 1.66 1.76 -9.36
C SER A 127 2.18 0.89 -8.21
N HIS A 128 1.77 1.16 -6.98
CA HIS A 128 2.14 0.39 -5.78
C HIS A 128 1.05 -0.64 -5.42
N LEU A 129 -0.23 -0.24 -5.44
CA LEU A 129 -1.33 -1.12 -5.05
C LEU A 129 -1.47 -2.34 -5.95
N LYS A 130 -1.05 -2.27 -7.22
CA LYS A 130 -1.05 -3.41 -8.13
C LYS A 130 -0.32 -4.63 -7.56
N TYR A 131 0.75 -4.44 -6.77
CA TYR A 131 1.49 -5.56 -6.18
C TYR A 131 0.65 -6.32 -5.16
N LEU A 132 -0.08 -5.61 -4.28
CA LEU A 132 -1.06 -6.24 -3.39
C LEU A 132 -2.15 -6.95 -4.20
N GLY A 133 -2.67 -6.32 -5.24
CA GLY A 133 -3.72 -6.88 -6.10
C GLY A 133 -3.32 -8.16 -6.82
N TRP A 134 -2.12 -8.19 -7.40
CA TRP A 134 -1.57 -9.38 -8.05
C TRP A 134 -1.30 -10.49 -7.03
N THR A 135 -0.63 -10.15 -5.93
CA THR A 135 -0.20 -11.12 -4.91
C THR A 135 -1.37 -11.63 -4.04
N LEU A 136 -2.56 -11.01 -4.10
CA LEU A 136 -3.77 -11.64 -3.57
C LEU A 136 -4.02 -13.02 -4.23
N HIS A 137 -3.59 -13.24 -5.47
CA HIS A 137 -3.76 -14.51 -6.20
C HIS A 137 -2.57 -15.47 -6.01
N ASP A 138 -1.72 -15.24 -5.02
CA ASP A 138 -0.58 -16.13 -4.74
C ASP A 138 -1.04 -17.56 -4.44
N LYS A 139 -0.25 -18.55 -4.85
CA LYS A 139 -0.52 -19.97 -4.58
C LYS A 139 -0.53 -20.27 -3.07
N GLN A 140 0.30 -19.56 -2.31
CA GLN A 140 0.50 -19.80 -0.88
C GLN A 140 -0.46 -18.97 -0.03
N GLY A 141 -1.18 -19.64 0.88
CA GLY A 141 -2.21 -19.02 1.72
C GLY A 141 -1.68 -17.91 2.62
N GLU A 142 -0.50 -18.08 3.22
CA GLU A 142 0.11 -17.08 4.09
C GLU A 142 0.44 -15.77 3.35
N VAL A 143 0.87 -15.87 2.08
CA VAL A 143 1.15 -14.69 1.26
C VAL A 143 -0.15 -13.91 0.99
N ARG A 144 -1.23 -14.62 0.61
CA ARG A 144 -2.55 -14.01 0.44
C ARG A 144 -3.05 -13.36 1.72
N LEU A 145 -2.85 -14.01 2.87
CA LEU A 145 -3.21 -13.48 4.19
C LEU A 145 -2.50 -12.15 4.48
N ARG A 146 -1.20 -12.03 4.17
CA ARG A 146 -0.47 -10.75 4.33
C ARG A 146 -1.04 -9.65 3.46
N CYS A 147 -1.40 -9.94 2.20
CA CYS A 147 -2.09 -8.96 1.34
C CYS A 147 -3.42 -8.51 1.94
N VAL A 148 -4.24 -9.45 2.42
CA VAL A 148 -5.54 -9.13 3.03
C VAL A 148 -5.37 -8.29 4.29
N ARG A 149 -4.39 -8.60 5.15
CA ARG A 149 -4.08 -7.81 6.36
C ARG A 149 -3.61 -6.40 6.02
N ALA A 150 -2.71 -6.26 5.04
CA ALA A 150 -2.27 -4.97 4.54
C ALA A 150 -3.45 -4.13 4.06
N LEU A 151 -4.30 -4.69 3.20
CA LEU A 151 -5.51 -4.02 2.69
C LEU A 151 -6.49 -3.69 3.82
N GLN A 152 -6.68 -4.59 4.79
CA GLN A 152 -7.49 -4.34 5.99
C GLN A 152 -7.03 -3.07 6.71
N GLY A 153 -5.72 -2.93 6.91
CA GLY A 153 -5.14 -1.75 7.55
C GLY A 153 -5.35 -0.47 6.74
N ILE A 154 -5.30 -0.54 5.40
CA ILE A 154 -5.51 0.65 4.54
C ILE A 154 -7.00 1.03 4.50
N TYR A 155 -7.91 0.07 4.28
CA TYR A 155 -9.36 0.32 4.31
C TYR A 155 -9.88 0.75 5.69
N GLY A 156 -9.18 0.38 6.76
CA GLY A 156 -9.49 0.81 8.12
C GLY A 156 -9.29 2.31 8.36
N ILE A 157 -8.59 3.02 7.46
CA ILE A 157 -8.36 4.46 7.51
C ILE A 157 -9.40 5.14 6.59
N PRO A 158 -10.43 5.81 7.13
CA PRO A 158 -11.55 6.34 6.36
C PRO A 158 -11.14 7.30 5.23
N GLU A 159 -10.06 8.06 5.43
CA GLU A 159 -9.55 9.04 4.49
C GLU A 159 -8.89 8.38 3.26
N MET A 160 -8.38 7.15 3.39
CA MET A 160 -7.72 6.41 2.31
C MET A 160 -8.70 5.54 1.51
N ALA A 161 -9.81 5.13 2.13
CA ALA A 161 -10.77 4.20 1.54
C ALA A 161 -11.35 4.64 0.18
N PRO A 162 -11.65 5.93 -0.09
CA PRO A 162 -12.13 6.36 -1.41
C PRO A 162 -11.12 6.12 -2.53
N SER A 163 -9.83 6.30 -2.25
CA SER A 163 -8.74 6.07 -3.23
C SER A 163 -8.61 4.61 -3.65
N LEU A 164 -9.22 3.67 -2.90
CA LEU A 164 -9.22 2.25 -3.20
C LEU A 164 -10.43 1.80 -4.03
N GLU A 165 -11.38 2.67 -4.40
CA GLU A 165 -12.59 2.25 -5.12
C GLU A 165 -12.26 1.52 -6.44
N LEU A 166 -11.37 2.08 -7.27
CA LEU A 166 -10.95 1.46 -8.53
C LEU A 166 -10.20 0.14 -8.32
N PHE A 167 -9.32 0.09 -7.32
CA PHE A 167 -8.64 -1.15 -6.92
C PHE A 167 -9.67 -2.21 -6.54
N THR A 168 -10.66 -1.83 -5.73
CA THR A 168 -11.74 -2.71 -5.30
C THR A 168 -12.51 -3.28 -6.47
N GLU A 169 -12.93 -2.41 -7.40
CA GLU A 169 -13.72 -2.81 -8.57
C GLU A 169 -12.97 -3.79 -9.45
N ARG A 170 -11.66 -3.55 -9.65
CA ARG A 170 -10.79 -4.43 -10.42
C ARG A 170 -10.68 -5.83 -9.80
N PHE A 171 -10.49 -5.92 -8.48
CA PHE A 171 -10.19 -7.19 -7.79
C PHE A 171 -11.41 -7.87 -7.14
N LYS A 172 -12.61 -7.29 -7.27
CA LYS A 172 -13.89 -7.92 -6.87
C LYS A 172 -14.26 -9.17 -7.68
N VAL A 173 -13.83 -9.25 -8.95
CA VAL A 173 -14.31 -10.27 -9.90
C VAL A 173 -13.41 -11.52 -9.96
N GLY A 174 -12.12 -11.40 -9.60
CA GLY A 174 -11.14 -12.50 -9.72
C GLY A 174 -11.05 -13.45 -8.51
N THR A 175 -11.86 -13.26 -7.47
CA THR A 175 -11.72 -13.97 -6.19
C THR A 175 -12.54 -15.27 -6.11
N GLU A 176 -12.25 -16.22 -7.01
CA GLU A 176 -12.41 -17.65 -6.69
C GLU A 176 -11.23 -18.15 -5.83
N MET A 177 -10.77 -17.35 -4.87
CA MET A 177 -9.71 -17.75 -3.94
C MET A 177 -10.28 -18.75 -2.94
N GLY A 178 -9.78 -19.98 -3.01
CA GLY A 178 -9.80 -21.02 -1.98
C GLY A 178 -11.00 -20.97 -1.04
N ARG A 179 -12.10 -21.64 -1.42
CA ARG A 179 -13.21 -21.89 -0.50
C ARG A 179 -12.78 -22.90 0.56
N GLU A 180 -12.21 -22.42 1.66
CA GLU A 180 -12.38 -23.09 2.95
C GLU A 180 -13.59 -22.45 3.64
N ASN A 181 -14.67 -23.21 3.78
CA ASN A 181 -15.87 -22.84 4.52
C ASN A 181 -16.65 -21.59 4.04
N GLY A 182 -16.71 -21.37 2.73
CA GLY A 182 -17.80 -20.62 2.10
C GLY A 182 -17.72 -19.08 2.11
N LYS A 183 -16.72 -18.45 2.75
CA LYS A 183 -16.34 -17.04 2.49
C LYS A 183 -14.85 -16.81 2.71
N ASN A 184 -14.11 -16.39 1.69
CA ASN A 184 -12.68 -16.08 1.86
C ASN A 184 -12.49 -14.77 2.65
N GLN A 185 -11.29 -14.55 3.19
CA GLN A 185 -11.03 -13.37 4.03
C GLN A 185 -11.23 -12.04 3.30
N TRP A 186 -11.06 -12.03 1.98
CA TRP A 186 -11.33 -10.89 1.12
C TRP A 186 -12.81 -10.53 1.09
N GLU A 187 -13.70 -11.51 0.89
CA GLU A 187 -15.15 -11.29 0.95
C GLU A 187 -15.60 -10.79 2.32
N LYS A 188 -14.97 -11.26 3.41
CA LYS A 188 -15.22 -10.75 4.77
C LYS A 188 -14.80 -9.28 4.90
N LEU A 189 -13.63 -8.93 4.37
CA LEU A 189 -13.11 -7.56 4.35
C LEU A 189 -14.05 -6.64 3.54
N MET A 190 -14.42 -7.08 2.34
CA MET A 190 -15.32 -6.34 1.45
C MET A 190 -16.74 -6.20 2.01
N GLY A 191 -17.24 -7.24 2.68
CA GLY A 191 -18.52 -7.20 3.38
C GLY A 191 -18.52 -6.20 4.53
N LYS A 192 -17.40 -6.08 5.27
CA LYS A 192 -17.23 -5.03 6.30
C LYS A 192 -17.17 -3.64 5.68
N TRP A 193 -16.36 -3.45 4.64
CA TRP A 193 -16.23 -2.16 3.94
C TRP A 193 -17.57 -1.67 3.36
N GLY A 194 -18.33 -2.56 2.71
CA GLY A 194 -19.65 -2.23 2.16
C GLY A 194 -20.66 -1.79 3.23
N LYS A 195 -20.61 -2.37 4.43
CA LYS A 195 -21.44 -1.95 5.58
C LYS A 195 -21.04 -0.57 6.09
N ILE A 196 -19.75 -0.26 6.16
CA ILE A 196 -19.23 1.02 6.67
C ILE A 196 -19.56 2.16 5.70
N ASN A 197 -19.42 1.91 4.39
CA ASN A 197 -19.66 2.93 3.36
C ASN A 197 -21.10 2.96 2.84
N GLY A 198 -22.03 2.27 3.51
CA GLY A 198 -23.46 2.33 3.18
C GLY A 198 -23.83 1.81 1.79
N ARG A 199 -22.94 1.11 1.08
CA ARG A 199 -23.29 0.38 -0.15
C ARG A 199 -23.96 -0.93 0.27
N ASN A 200 -25.27 -0.85 0.50
CA ASN A 200 -26.13 -2.02 0.54
C ASN A 200 -25.84 -2.84 -0.73
N GLY A 201 -25.58 -4.12 -0.56
CA GLY A 201 -25.49 -5.08 -1.66
C GLY A 201 -26.84 -5.12 -2.39
N GLY A 202 -27.01 -4.24 -3.36
CA GLY A 202 -28.04 -4.37 -4.38
C GLY A 202 -27.61 -5.52 -5.27
N LYS A 203 -28.35 -6.63 -5.18
CA LYS A 203 -28.36 -7.67 -6.21
C LYS A 203 -28.34 -6.99 -7.58
N SER A 204 -27.39 -7.38 -8.41
CA SER A 204 -27.38 -7.06 -9.84
C SER A 204 -28.61 -7.70 -10.48
N GLU A 205 -29.74 -7.01 -10.41
CA GLU A 205 -30.95 -7.41 -11.10
C GLU A 205 -30.78 -7.08 -12.58
N LYS A 206 -30.50 -8.11 -13.38
CA LYS A 206 -30.59 -8.08 -14.84
C LYS A 206 -31.97 -7.55 -15.23
N LYS A 207 -32.08 -6.26 -15.54
CA LYS A 207 -33.19 -5.76 -16.37
C LYS A 207 -32.70 -5.61 -17.80
N ARG A 208 -32.91 -6.69 -18.58
CA ARG A 208 -33.21 -6.54 -20.01
C ARG A 208 -34.55 -5.81 -20.09
N GLY A 209 -34.52 -4.51 -20.34
CA GLY A 209 -35.70 -3.68 -20.56
C GLY A 209 -35.56 -2.98 -21.91
N LYS A 210 -36.37 -3.41 -22.87
CA LYS A 210 -36.54 -2.81 -24.20
C LYS A 210 -36.78 -1.30 -24.05
N ILE A 211 -36.06 -0.49 -24.83
CA ILE A 211 -36.37 0.93 -24.99
C ILE A 211 -37.56 1.02 -25.94
N SER A 212 -38.71 1.42 -25.42
CA SER A 212 -39.80 2.02 -26.21
C SER A 212 -39.95 3.47 -25.79
N VAL A 213 -39.91 4.35 -26.80
CA VAL A 213 -40.06 5.80 -26.72
C VAL A 213 -41.47 6.16 -26.25
N GLY A 214 -41.58 7.19 -25.39
CA GLY A 214 -42.85 7.82 -25.02
C GLY A 214 -42.64 9.06 -24.17
N ASN A 215 -42.98 10.22 -24.75
CA ASN A 215 -43.00 11.57 -24.16
C ASN A 215 -43.81 11.67 -22.85
N GLY A 216 -43.47 12.65 -22.00
CA GLY A 216 -44.43 13.21 -21.03
C GLY A 216 -43.85 13.87 -19.77
N GLU A 217 -43.67 15.18 -19.85
CA GLU A 217 -44.01 16.18 -18.82
C GLU A 217 -43.23 16.35 -17.49
N LYS A 218 -43.23 17.63 -17.08
CA LYS A 218 -42.56 18.29 -15.96
C LYS A 218 -43.15 17.90 -14.60
N LEU A 219 -42.37 18.07 -13.52
CA LEU A 219 -42.64 19.02 -12.41
C LEU A 219 -41.82 18.70 -11.14
N GLY A 220 -41.38 19.77 -10.45
CA GLY A 220 -41.41 19.83 -8.99
C GLY A 220 -40.10 19.54 -8.24
N GLY A 221 -39.43 20.61 -7.78
CA GLY A 221 -38.29 20.51 -6.87
C GLY A 221 -38.66 20.12 -5.43
N LYS A 222 -37.65 19.66 -4.68
CA LYS A 222 -37.59 19.78 -3.21
C LYS A 222 -36.13 19.72 -2.74
N ARG A 223 -35.72 20.77 -2.02
CA ARG A 223 -34.47 20.84 -1.25
C ARG A 223 -34.53 19.85 -0.09
N HIS A 224 -33.46 19.10 0.14
CA HIS A 224 -33.14 18.53 1.44
C HIS A 224 -31.67 18.81 1.78
N GLY A 225 -31.47 19.83 2.62
CA GLY A 225 -30.30 19.94 3.47
C GLY A 225 -30.48 19.13 4.75
N GLY A 226 -29.37 18.77 5.37
CA GLY A 226 -29.32 18.35 6.77
C GLY A 226 -29.32 16.84 7.03
N LYS A 227 -28.19 16.16 6.78
CA LYS A 227 -27.81 14.88 7.42
C LYS A 227 -26.34 14.56 7.16
N ARG A 228 -25.40 15.40 7.65
CA ARG A 228 -23.96 15.08 7.55
C ARG A 228 -23.22 14.96 8.89
N GLU A 229 -23.85 15.22 10.02
CA GLU A 229 -23.11 15.38 11.28
C GLU A 229 -23.25 14.26 12.34
N LYS A 230 -23.98 13.17 12.06
CA LYS A 230 -24.15 12.06 13.03
C LYS A 230 -23.46 10.74 12.68
N LEU A 231 -22.77 10.66 11.54
CA LEU A 231 -22.10 9.42 11.09
C LEU A 231 -20.67 9.23 11.61
N GLY A 232 -19.99 10.30 12.06
CA GLY A 232 -18.59 10.23 12.48
C GLY A 232 -18.33 9.56 13.84
N LYS A 233 -19.32 9.52 14.74
CA LYS A 233 -19.14 8.98 16.11
C LYS A 233 -19.46 7.50 16.26
N LYS A 234 -20.19 6.88 15.32
CA LYS A 234 -20.60 5.47 15.42
C LYS A 234 -19.58 4.50 14.79
N GLY A 235 -18.78 4.98 13.83
CA GLY A 235 -17.76 4.19 13.15
C GLY A 235 -16.47 3.98 13.95
N LYS A 236 -16.06 4.94 14.80
CA LYS A 236 -14.84 4.82 15.61
C LYS A 236 -14.93 3.70 16.67
N ASN A 237 -16.11 3.52 17.26
CA ASN A 237 -16.29 2.68 18.45
C ASN A 237 -16.39 1.16 18.15
N GLU A 238 -16.60 0.75 16.89
CA GLU A 238 -16.62 -0.68 16.54
C GLU A 238 -15.22 -1.24 16.26
N TRP A 239 -14.26 -0.41 15.86
CA TRP A 239 -12.89 -0.84 15.57
C TRP A 239 -12.03 -0.93 16.84
N GLU A 240 -12.18 0.00 17.78
CA GLU A 240 -11.49 -0.01 19.08
C GLU A 240 -11.92 -1.19 19.97
N LYS A 241 -13.14 -1.72 19.77
CA LYS A 241 -13.70 -2.83 20.57
C LYS A 241 -13.07 -4.19 20.29
N TRP A 242 -12.29 -4.32 19.22
CA TRP A 242 -11.52 -5.53 18.87
C TRP A 242 -10.02 -5.34 19.15
N GLY A 243 -9.69 -4.58 20.20
CA GLY A 243 -8.32 -4.21 20.58
C GLY A 243 -7.31 -5.33 20.43
N TRP A 244 -6.15 -5.01 19.85
CA TRP A 244 -4.97 -5.87 19.91
C TRP A 244 -3.73 -5.02 20.16
N GLU A 245 -3.09 -5.35 21.28
CA GLU A 245 -1.84 -4.81 21.80
C GLU A 245 -0.68 -5.18 20.87
N GLU A 246 0.15 -4.21 20.52
CA GLU A 246 1.47 -4.45 19.92
C GLU A 246 2.33 -5.19 20.96
N GLY A 247 2.58 -6.50 20.80
CA GLY A 247 3.53 -7.16 21.72
C GLY A 247 3.62 -8.68 21.83
N LYS A 248 2.86 -9.51 21.09
CA LYS A 248 2.89 -10.99 21.31
C LYS A 248 3.02 -11.86 20.06
N ILE A 249 3.96 -11.57 19.17
CA ILE A 249 4.35 -12.52 18.12
C ILE A 249 5.88 -12.60 18.05
N GLY A 250 6.46 -13.17 19.11
CA GLY A 250 7.87 -13.57 19.15
C GLY A 250 8.08 -15.01 19.66
N GLY A 251 7.02 -15.77 19.90
CA GLY A 251 7.10 -17.04 20.66
C GLY A 251 6.72 -18.33 19.92
N GLU A 252 6.26 -18.29 18.68
CA GLU A 252 5.67 -19.47 18.02
C GLU A 252 6.39 -19.94 16.75
N MET A 253 7.63 -19.51 16.49
CA MET A 253 8.43 -19.99 15.35
C MET A 253 9.34 -21.19 15.64
N GLU A 254 9.39 -21.71 16.88
CA GLU A 254 10.39 -22.71 17.26
C GLU A 254 9.90 -24.17 17.31
N LYS A 255 8.67 -24.50 16.90
CA LYS A 255 8.14 -25.86 17.12
C LYS A 255 7.84 -26.74 15.92
N ASN A 256 7.80 -26.24 14.69
CA ASN A 256 7.49 -27.09 13.54
C ASN A 256 8.65 -27.11 12.54
N GLY A 257 9.67 -27.90 12.89
CA GLY A 257 10.64 -28.38 11.92
C GLY A 257 9.99 -29.43 11.03
N GLU A 258 9.61 -29.05 9.81
CA GLU A 258 9.30 -30.01 8.74
C GLU A 258 10.20 -29.75 7.53
N LYS A 259 11.02 -30.77 7.26
CA LYS A 259 11.87 -30.92 6.08
C LYS A 259 10.99 -31.03 4.84
N CYS A 260 11.29 -30.25 3.80
CA CYS A 260 10.77 -30.52 2.46
C CYS A 260 11.91 -30.49 1.43
N GLY A 261 12.36 -31.71 1.12
CA GLY A 261 12.60 -32.28 -0.21
C GLY A 261 12.98 -31.37 -1.37
N GLU A 262 14.13 -31.73 -1.96
CA GLU A 262 14.62 -31.33 -3.26
C GLU A 262 13.68 -31.70 -4.42
N ASN A 263 13.82 -30.94 -5.51
CA ASN A 263 13.42 -31.20 -6.90
C ASN A 263 12.16 -30.52 -7.44
N GLY A 264 12.36 -29.81 -8.55
CA GLY A 264 11.33 -29.41 -9.50
C GLY A 264 11.40 -27.94 -9.90
N GLY A 265 12.38 -27.58 -10.74
CA GLY A 265 12.38 -26.30 -11.43
C GLY A 265 11.29 -26.21 -12.50
N MET A 266 10.93 -24.98 -12.89
CA MET A 266 10.77 -24.52 -14.28
C MET A 266 10.22 -23.07 -14.31
N GLU A 267 11.07 -22.19 -14.86
CA GLU A 267 10.76 -21.17 -15.88
C GLU A 267 9.34 -20.60 -15.96
N TRP A 268 9.20 -19.32 -15.58
CA TRP A 268 8.22 -18.39 -16.15
C TRP A 268 8.84 -16.99 -16.19
N VAL A 269 9.71 -16.78 -17.18
CA VAL A 269 10.03 -15.45 -17.73
C VAL A 269 9.13 -15.28 -18.95
N GLU A 270 8.69 -14.04 -19.20
CA GLU A 270 7.78 -13.61 -20.26
C GLU A 270 6.29 -13.69 -19.92
N MET A 271 5.80 -12.61 -19.32
CA MET A 271 4.68 -11.85 -19.89
C MET A 271 4.62 -10.51 -19.15
N TRP A 272 4.12 -9.49 -19.84
CA TRP A 272 3.85 -8.13 -19.35
C TRP A 272 4.98 -7.10 -19.53
N GLY A 273 5.39 -6.94 -20.80
CA GLY A 273 5.93 -5.70 -21.34
C GLY A 273 5.15 -5.30 -22.60
N LYS A 274 4.20 -4.36 -22.45
CA LYS A 274 3.77 -3.30 -23.37
C LYS A 274 2.59 -2.55 -22.76
#